data_AF-A0A0D7BT42-F1
#
_entry.id   AF-A0A0D7BT42-F1
#
_cell.length_a   1.000
_cell.length_b   1.000
_cell.length_c   1.000
_cell.angle_alpha   90.00
_cell.angle_beta   90.00
_cell.angle_gamma   90.00
#
_symmetry.space_group_name_H-M   'P 1'
#
loop_
_entity.id
_entity.type
_entity.pdbx_description
1 polymer ?
#
loop_
_entity_poly.entity_id
_entity_poly.type
_entity_poly.pdbx_seq_one_letter_code
_entity_poly.pdbx_strand_id
1 'polypeptide(L)'
;MLLRNHPDKNFAPQPGTVSVSLIKEAFLVLSDPQSRAHYDATHSKSSSRSGYRPAAIVSLDDFEEHSTDPVWTLPCRCGGVYQIDEEKMERNEHTVGCTSCSETVWVGYQAVEEG
;
A
#
# COMPACT_ATOMS: atom_id res chain seq x y z
N MET A 1 42.36 -16.39 13.95
CA MET A 1 41.01 -16.47 14.57
C MET A 1 39.97 -15.52 13.94
N LEU A 2 40.27 -14.79 12.84
CA LEU A 2 39.30 -13.86 12.20
C LEU A 2 38.49 -14.48 11.05
N LEU A 3 38.92 -15.64 10.51
CA LEU A 3 38.30 -16.31 9.35
C LEU A 3 37.07 -17.18 9.69
N ARG A 4 36.77 -17.42 10.97
CA ARG A 4 35.65 -18.29 11.39
C ARG A 4 34.33 -17.53 11.60
N ASN A 5 34.37 -16.20 11.65
CA ASN A 5 33.21 -15.34 11.90
C ASN A 5 32.85 -14.48 10.70
N HIS A 6 33.51 -14.68 9.55
CA HIS A 6 33.20 -13.92 8.33
C HIS A 6 31.94 -14.52 7.67
N PRO A 7 30.90 -13.72 7.39
CA PRO A 7 29.62 -14.22 6.89
C PRO A 7 29.71 -14.95 5.54
N ASP A 8 30.76 -14.69 4.75
CA ASP A 8 31.09 -15.41 3.51
C ASP A 8 31.37 -16.92 3.70
N LYS A 9 31.73 -17.36 4.92
CA LYS A 9 32.04 -18.78 5.22
C LYS A 9 31.01 -19.45 6.12
N ASN A 10 29.95 -18.74 6.50
CA ASN A 10 28.91 -19.28 7.36
C ASN A 10 27.71 -19.72 6.52
N PHE A 11 27.79 -20.94 5.98
CA PHE A 11 26.71 -21.60 5.23
C PHE A 11 25.52 -22.06 6.10
N ALA A 12 25.40 -21.54 7.32
CA ALA A 12 24.17 -21.71 8.08
C ALA A 12 23.03 -21.07 7.25
N PRO A 13 21.95 -21.82 6.92
CA PRO A 13 20.83 -21.24 6.19
C PRO A 13 20.30 -20.06 7.01
N GLN A 14 20.52 -18.87 6.49
CA GLN A 14 20.08 -17.64 7.13
C GLN A 14 18.54 -17.65 7.09
N PRO A 15 17.86 -17.29 8.20
CA PRO A 15 16.41 -17.08 8.15
C PRO A 15 16.11 -16.04 7.07
N GLY A 16 15.45 -16.46 5.98
CA GLY A 16 15.20 -15.64 4.79
C GLY A 16 15.79 -16.16 3.48
N THR A 17 16.56 -17.27 3.46
CA THR A 17 17.02 -17.88 2.21
C THR A 17 15.86 -18.57 1.48
N VAL A 18 15.29 -17.89 0.48
CA VAL A 18 14.29 -18.47 -0.43
C VAL A 18 14.97 -19.54 -1.29
N SER A 19 14.40 -20.75 -1.34
CA SER A 19 14.95 -21.82 -2.17
C SER A 19 14.71 -21.55 -3.66
N VAL A 20 15.68 -21.91 -4.50
CA VAL A 20 15.54 -21.79 -5.97
C VAL A 20 14.33 -22.57 -6.49
N SER A 21 14.01 -23.71 -5.86
CA SER A 21 12.84 -24.52 -6.21
C SER A 21 11.53 -23.75 -6.01
N LEU A 22 11.41 -22.98 -4.92
CA LEU A 22 10.24 -22.16 -4.65
C LEU A 22 10.08 -21.03 -5.67
N ILE A 23 11.20 -20.43 -6.09
CA ILE A 23 11.21 -19.39 -7.14
C ILE A 23 10.73 -19.97 -8.48
N LYS A 24 11.18 -21.19 -8.83
CA LYS A 24 10.75 -21.87 -10.06
C LYS A 24 9.26 -22.17 -10.05
N GLU A 25 8.73 -22.65 -8.93
CA GLU A 25 7.31 -22.92 -8.77
C GLU A 25 6.49 -21.62 -8.91
N ALA A 26 6.88 -20.56 -8.21
CA ALA A 26 6.24 -19.25 -8.32
C ALA A 26 6.24 -18.73 -9.77
N PHE A 27 7.37 -18.87 -10.48
CA PHE A 27 7.46 -18.49 -11.89
C PHE A 27 6.46 -19.28 -12.76
N LEU A 28 6.38 -20.61 -12.60
CA LEU A 28 5.44 -21.42 -13.37
C LEU A 28 3.99 -20.99 -13.15
N VAL A 29 3.60 -20.75 -11.90
CA VAL A 29 2.24 -20.29 -11.54
C VAL A 29 1.95 -18.90 -12.11
N LEU A 30 2.90 -17.97 -12.02
CA LEU A 30 2.70 -16.58 -12.44
C LEU A 30 2.86 -16.38 -13.96
N SER A 31 3.53 -17.31 -14.66
CA SER A 31 3.81 -17.22 -16.10
C SER A 31 2.60 -17.60 -16.98
N ASP A 32 1.70 -18.45 -16.48
CA ASP A 32 0.48 -18.86 -17.18
C ASP A 32 -0.73 -18.00 -16.73
N PRO A 33 -1.45 -17.33 -17.66
CA PRO A 33 -2.56 -16.44 -17.30
C PRO A 33 -3.68 -17.11 -16.51
N GLN A 34 -4.01 -18.37 -16.82
CA GLN A 34 -5.10 -19.10 -16.17
C GLN A 34 -4.72 -19.52 -14.75
N SER A 35 -3.49 -20.01 -14.57
CA SER A 35 -2.88 -20.37 -13.30
C SER A 35 -2.76 -19.16 -12.37
N ARG A 36 -2.31 -18.03 -12.93
CA ARG A 36 -2.22 -16.75 -12.23
C ARG A 36 -3.60 -16.26 -11.78
N ALA A 37 -4.61 -16.28 -12.66
CA ALA A 37 -5.96 -15.85 -12.30
C ALA A 37 -6.55 -16.68 -11.15
N HIS A 38 -6.31 -17.99 -11.15
CA HIS A 38 -6.72 -18.86 -10.05
C HIS A 38 -6.00 -18.52 -8.74
N TYR A 39 -4.69 -18.27 -8.79
CA TYR A 39 -3.90 -17.84 -7.63
C TYR A 39 -4.35 -16.47 -7.08
N ASP A 40 -4.57 -15.49 -7.96
CA ASP A 40 -5.02 -14.15 -7.56
C ASP A 40 -6.44 -14.22 -6.92
N ALA A 41 -7.31 -15.09 -7.43
CA ALA A 41 -8.64 -15.31 -6.87
C ALA A 41 -8.63 -15.90 -5.45
N THR A 42 -7.66 -16.75 -5.10
CA THR A 42 -7.53 -17.28 -3.74
C THR A 42 -6.94 -16.25 -2.78
N HIS A 43 -6.05 -15.37 -3.24
CA HIS A 43 -5.38 -14.38 -2.41
C HIS A 43 -6.13 -13.05 -2.23
N SER A 44 -6.98 -12.65 -3.17
CA SER A 44 -7.77 -11.40 -3.11
C SER A 44 -8.70 -11.29 -1.89
N LYS A 45 -9.08 -12.43 -1.28
CA LYS A 45 -9.99 -12.48 -0.12
C LYS A 45 -9.27 -12.36 1.23
N SER A 46 -7.94 -12.47 1.24
CA SER A 46 -7.13 -12.39 2.47
C SER A 46 -6.64 -10.97 2.75
N SER A 47 -6.43 -10.14 1.73
CA SER A 47 -5.95 -8.76 1.87
C SER A 47 -7.03 -7.81 2.40
N SER A 48 -8.31 -8.12 2.20
CA SER A 48 -9.44 -7.30 2.69
C SER A 48 -9.78 -7.52 4.17
N ARG A 49 -9.20 -8.54 4.83
CA ARG A 49 -9.56 -8.92 6.22
C ARG A 49 -8.62 -8.41 7.29
N SER A 50 -7.44 -7.90 6.92
CA SER A 50 -6.69 -7.02 7.81
C SER A 50 -7.33 -5.65 7.64
N GLY A 51 -8.26 -5.29 8.53
CA GLY A 51 -8.95 -4.01 8.49
C GLY A 51 -8.00 -2.89 8.12
N TYR A 52 -8.42 -2.06 7.17
CA TYR A 52 -7.68 -0.90 6.70
C TYR A 52 -7.13 -0.19 7.94
N ARG A 53 -5.81 -0.21 8.12
CA ARG A 53 -5.14 0.54 9.18
C ARG A 53 -4.45 1.70 8.50
N PRO A 54 -5.16 2.83 8.31
CA PRO A 54 -4.54 4.05 7.85
C PRO A 54 -3.28 4.33 8.66
N ALA A 55 -2.24 4.81 8.01
CA ALA A 55 -1.02 5.20 8.70
C ALA A 55 -1.27 6.35 9.69
N ALA A 56 -2.26 7.20 9.38
CA ALA A 56 -2.73 8.28 10.23
C ALA A 56 -4.21 8.62 9.93
N ILE A 57 -4.86 9.24 10.92
CA ILE A 57 -6.13 9.96 10.77
C ILE A 57 -5.76 11.44 10.74
N VAL A 58 -6.18 12.15 9.69
CA VAL A 58 -5.77 13.54 9.41
C VAL A 58 -7.03 14.37 9.13
N SER A 59 -7.09 15.63 9.59
CA SER A 59 -8.24 16.49 9.27
C SER A 59 -8.13 16.98 7.82
N LEU A 60 -9.26 17.23 7.16
CA LEU A 60 -9.23 17.90 5.86
C LEU A 60 -8.60 19.30 5.96
N ASP A 61 -8.71 19.97 7.12
CA ASP A 61 -8.09 21.26 7.38
C ASP A 61 -6.55 21.24 7.31
N ASP A 62 -5.93 20.06 7.45
CA ASP A 62 -4.49 19.89 7.31
C ASP A 62 -4.05 19.79 5.83
N PHE A 63 -5.01 19.66 4.90
CA PHE A 63 -4.73 19.62 3.46
C PHE A 63 -4.73 21.03 2.88
N GLU A 64 -3.88 21.24 1.88
CA GLU A 64 -3.84 22.45 1.08
C GLU A 64 -4.88 22.37 -0.04
N GLU A 65 -5.83 23.31 -0.02
CA GLU A 65 -6.86 23.49 -1.06
C GLU A 65 -6.29 24.25 -2.25
N HIS A 66 -6.47 23.72 -3.46
CA HIS A 66 -6.03 24.38 -4.68
C HIS A 66 -7.07 25.41 -5.14
N SER A 67 -6.63 26.64 -5.44
CA SER A 67 -7.54 27.73 -5.84
C SER A 67 -8.23 27.54 -7.20
N THR A 68 -7.73 26.62 -8.03
CA THR A 68 -8.21 26.40 -9.40
C THR A 68 -9.16 25.23 -9.51
N ASP A 69 -9.09 24.27 -8.60
CA ASP A 69 -9.76 22.99 -8.69
C ASP A 69 -10.18 22.54 -7.27
N PRO A 70 -11.35 21.90 -7.10
CA PRO A 70 -11.85 21.42 -5.80
C PRO A 70 -11.09 20.15 -5.36
N VAL A 71 -9.80 20.34 -5.11
CA VAL A 71 -8.84 19.29 -4.81
C VAL A 71 -8.02 19.73 -3.60
N TRP A 72 -7.93 18.82 -2.62
CA TRP A 72 -7.15 19.00 -1.42
C TRP A 72 -5.95 18.07 -1.45
N THR A 73 -4.77 18.61 -1.13
CA THR A 73 -3.52 17.86 -1.16
C THR A 73 -2.74 17.92 0.14
N LEU A 74 -2.10 16.82 0.51
CA LEU A 74 -1.21 16.74 1.68
C LEU A 74 0.11 16.09 1.26
N PRO A 75 1.28 16.67 1.59
CA PRO A 75 2.57 16.08 1.24
C PRO A 75 2.82 14.78 2.01
N CYS A 76 3.29 13.75 1.31
CA CYS A 76 3.70 12.49 1.91
C CYS A 76 5.19 12.51 2.24
N ARG A 77 5.60 11.81 3.31
CA ARG A 77 7.02 11.67 3.72
C ARG A 77 7.92 11.03 2.67
N CYS A 78 7.36 10.34 1.67
CA CYS A 78 8.12 9.78 0.55
C CYS A 78 8.42 10.80 -0.56
N GLY A 79 7.85 12.01 -0.49
CA GLY A 79 7.92 13.03 -1.54
C GLY A 79 6.75 13.00 -2.53
N GLY A 80 5.83 12.03 -2.42
CA GLY A 80 4.54 12.04 -3.14
C GLY A 80 3.48 12.90 -2.45
N VAL A 81 2.23 12.77 -2.87
CA VAL A 81 1.09 13.52 -2.31
C VAL A 81 -0.10 12.60 -2.02
N TYR A 82 -0.88 12.92 -1.00
CA TYR A 82 -2.24 12.44 -0.81
C TYR A 82 -3.19 13.44 -1.45
N GLN A 83 -4.19 12.98 -2.20
CA GLN A 83 -5.12 13.83 -2.92
C GLN A 83 -6.56 13.34 -2.77
N ILE A 84 -7.44 14.23 -2.31
CA ILE A 84 -8.89 13.99 -2.23
C ILE A 84 -9.62 15.09 -3.00
N ASP A 85 -10.72 14.72 -3.65
CA ASP A 85 -11.58 15.57 -4.46
C ASP A 85 -13.02 15.49 -3.91
N GLU A 86 -13.88 16.43 -4.30
CA GLU A 86 -15.28 16.47 -3.86
C GLU A 86 -16.02 15.17 -4.19
N GLU A 87 -15.80 14.59 -5.37
CA GLU A 87 -16.48 13.35 -5.79
C GLU A 87 -16.20 12.19 -4.82
N LYS A 88 -14.96 12.05 -4.32
CA LYS A 88 -14.62 11.09 -3.26
C LYS A 88 -15.31 11.42 -1.94
N MET A 89 -15.39 12.70 -1.57
CA MET A 89 -16.04 13.12 -0.34
C MET A 89 -17.54 12.82 -0.35
N GLU A 90 -18.22 13.09 -1.47
CA GLU A 90 -19.63 12.78 -1.68
C GLU A 90 -19.90 11.27 -1.59
N ARG A 91 -18.98 10.44 -2.07
CA ARG A 91 -19.04 8.97 -1.94
C ARG A 91 -18.68 8.46 -0.54
N ASN A 92 -18.42 9.34 0.43
CA ASN A 92 -17.95 9.00 1.78
C ASN A 92 -16.65 8.16 1.76
N GLU A 93 -15.78 8.42 0.78
CA GLU A 93 -14.48 7.78 0.65
C GLU A 93 -13.45 8.55 1.48
N HIS A 94 -13.27 8.16 2.73
CA HIS A 94 -12.30 8.80 3.65
C HIS A 94 -10.86 8.33 3.44
N THR A 95 -10.69 7.23 2.72
CA THR A 95 -9.41 6.56 2.56
C THR A 95 -8.67 7.11 1.36
N VAL A 96 -7.53 7.75 1.59
CA VAL A 96 -6.74 8.37 0.53
C VAL A 96 -5.36 7.73 0.46
N GLY A 97 -4.99 7.24 -0.73
CA GLY A 97 -3.66 6.69 -1.01
C GLY A 97 -2.68 7.75 -1.47
N CYS A 98 -1.40 7.55 -1.16
CA CYS A 98 -0.33 8.36 -1.74
C CYS A 98 -0.16 8.03 -3.23
N THR A 99 0.14 9.04 -4.04
CA THR A 99 0.39 8.88 -5.49
C THR A 99 1.72 8.21 -5.83
N SER A 100 2.64 8.10 -4.87
CA SER A 100 4.01 7.60 -5.10
C SER A 100 4.39 6.37 -4.29
N CYS A 101 3.76 6.15 -3.13
CA CYS A 101 3.96 4.95 -2.32
C CYS A 101 2.62 4.25 -2.04
N SER A 102 2.66 3.08 -1.39
CA SER A 102 1.45 2.32 -1.03
C SER A 102 0.83 2.73 0.32
N GLU A 103 1.22 3.89 0.86
CA GLU A 103 0.71 4.37 2.15
C GLU A 103 -0.64 5.05 1.97
N THR A 104 -1.48 4.96 3.00
CA THR A 104 -2.84 5.50 3.00
C THR A 104 -3.13 6.22 4.30
N VAL A 105 -3.92 7.29 4.22
CA VAL A 105 -4.42 8.07 5.36
C VAL A 105 -5.94 8.06 5.37
N TRP A 106 -6.52 8.29 6.54
CA TRP A 106 -7.96 8.49 6.68
C TRP A 106 -8.22 9.97 6.93
N VAL A 107 -9.02 10.59 6.06
CA VAL A 107 -9.29 12.02 6.07
C VAL A 107 -10.62 12.27 6.77
N GLY A 108 -10.59 13.03 7.87
CA GLY A 108 -11.78 13.48 8.57
C GLY A 108 -12.33 14.74 7.91
N TYR A 109 -13.55 14.66 7.39
CA TYR A 109 -14.32 15.81 6.89
C TYR A 109 -15.79 15.65 7.32
N GLN A 110 -16.49 16.77 7.43
CA GLN A 110 -17.90 16.82 7.75
C GLN A 110 -18.65 17.20 6.46
N ALA A 111 -19.39 16.26 5.88
CA ALA A 111 -20.23 16.57 4.72
C ALA A 111 -21.30 17.59 5.16
N VAL A 112 -21.39 18.72 4.46
CA VAL A 112 -22.45 19.70 4.70
C VAL A 112 -23.69 19.18 3.99
N GLU A 113 -24.69 18.72 4.76
CA GLU A 113 -25.97 18.32 4.19
C GLU A 113 -26.67 19.58 3.66
N GLU A 114 -26.85 19.68 2.34
CA GLU A 114 -27.71 20.70 1.73
C GLU A 114 -29.16 20.45 2.18
N GLY A 115 -29.66 21.32 3.06
CA GLY A 115 -31.04 21.36 3.52
C GLY A 115 -31.97 22.17 2.62
#